data_AF-A0A932XX84-F1
#
_entry.id   AF-A0A932XX84-F1
#
_cell.length_a   1.000
_cell.length_b   1.000
_cell.length_c   1.000
_cell.angle_alpha   90.00
_cell.angle_beta   90.00
_cell.angle_gamma   90.00
#
_symmetry.space_group_name_H-M   'P 1'
#
loop_
_entity.id
_entity.type
_entity.pdbx_description
1 polymer ?
#
loop_
_entity_poly.entity_id
_entity_poly.type
_entity_poly.pdbx_seq_one_letter_code
_entity_poly.pdbx_strand_id
1 'polypeptide(L)'
;MKISDFMIAEQRNELLDGLGHEAVGLTLAVERRLQAIGAPGVSWRMETIEPGLLRALLGKRRDCLLIENSSACLREYMVLISARRLGTALHITWTLAAAPRIGNDIRRATRFGTDGESRYEIGAELDVLDWLELDGFIRVTRLALKKAVAELRDDEDTGADEVEGVSGLA
;
A
#
# COMPACT_ATOMS: atom_id res chain seq x y z
N MET A 1 2.50 -4.41 14.12
CA MET A 1 3.85 -4.48 13.48
C MET A 1 4.67 -3.20 13.74
N LYS A 2 6.01 -3.24 13.91
CA LYS A 2 6.83 -2.00 14.02
C LYS A 2 7.36 -1.58 12.64
N ILE A 3 6.97 -0.39 12.16
CA ILE A 3 7.42 0.10 10.84
C ILE A 3 8.94 0.32 10.78
N SER A 4 9.60 0.54 11.93
CA SER A 4 11.06 0.72 12.02
C SER A 4 11.86 -0.46 11.50
N ASP A 5 11.21 -1.62 11.40
CA ASP A 5 11.86 -2.87 11.05
C ASP A 5 11.76 -3.13 9.54
N PHE A 6 11.21 -2.19 8.76
CA PHE A 6 11.04 -2.32 7.31
C PHE A 6 11.74 -1.19 6.57
N MET A 7 12.29 -1.52 5.40
CA MET A 7 12.79 -0.54 4.44
C MET A 7 11.73 -0.24 3.39
N ILE A 8 11.56 1.04 3.04
CA ILE A 8 10.67 1.44 1.95
C ILE A 8 11.41 1.22 0.63
N ALA A 9 10.90 0.30 -0.19
CA ALA A 9 11.45 0.00 -1.51
C ALA A 9 10.87 0.94 -2.59
N GLU A 10 9.57 1.23 -2.53
CA GLU A 10 8.92 2.22 -3.40
C GLU A 10 7.75 2.87 -2.66
N GLN A 11 7.47 4.15 -2.96
CA GLN A 11 6.30 4.84 -2.45
C GLN A 11 5.65 5.69 -3.55
N ARG A 12 4.32 5.72 -3.56
CA ARG A 12 3.50 6.62 -4.38
C ARG A 12 2.47 7.30 -3.52
N ASN A 13 2.20 8.57 -3.81
CA ASN A 13 1.20 9.36 -3.12
C ASN A 13 0.25 9.99 -4.14
N GLU A 14 -1.03 10.04 -3.78
CA GLU A 14 -2.06 10.71 -4.55
C GLU A 14 -2.91 11.55 -3.59
N LEU A 15 -3.40 12.69 -4.08
CA LEU A 15 -4.28 13.58 -3.34
C LEU A 15 -5.56 13.75 -4.15
N LEU A 16 -6.69 13.43 -3.54
CA LEU A 16 -8.01 13.58 -4.14
C LEU A 16 -8.76 14.70 -3.43
N ASP A 17 -9.20 15.73 -4.14
CA ASP A 17 -10.03 16.77 -3.54
C ASP A 17 -11.46 16.25 -3.31
N GLY A 18 -12.23 16.88 -2.43
CA GLY A 18 -13.63 16.52 -2.10
C GLY A 18 -13.81 15.23 -1.28
N LEU A 19 -12.92 14.26 -1.43
CA LEU A 19 -13.06 12.90 -0.89
C LEU A 19 -12.50 12.70 0.53
N GLY A 20 -12.27 13.75 1.29
CA GLY A 20 -11.61 13.66 2.61
C GLY A 20 -12.32 12.78 3.65
N HIS A 21 -13.59 12.43 3.43
CA HIS A 21 -14.38 11.52 4.26
C HIS A 21 -14.24 10.04 3.84
N GLU A 22 -13.69 9.76 2.67
CA GLU A 22 -13.66 8.44 2.03
C GLU A 22 -12.44 7.58 2.41
N ALA A 23 -11.78 7.84 3.54
CA ALA A 23 -10.63 7.03 3.95
C ALA A 23 -10.99 5.55 4.16
N VAL A 24 -12.15 5.30 4.78
CA VAL A 24 -12.68 3.95 4.99
C VAL A 24 -13.24 3.38 3.69
N GLY A 25 -13.97 4.20 2.92
CA GLY A 25 -14.54 3.81 1.63
C GLY A 25 -13.48 3.36 0.64
N LEU A 26 -12.35 4.08 0.55
CA LEU A 26 -11.20 3.68 -0.26
C LEU A 26 -10.69 2.29 0.15
N THR A 27 -10.52 2.05 1.44
CA THR A 27 -9.95 0.80 1.92
C THR A 27 -10.85 -0.38 1.56
N LEU A 28 -12.15 -0.25 1.80
CA LEU A 28 -13.15 -1.26 1.41
C LEU A 28 -13.20 -1.46 -0.10
N ALA A 29 -13.14 -0.38 -0.89
CA ALA A 29 -13.10 -0.46 -2.34
C ALA A 29 -11.85 -1.23 -2.80
N VAL A 30 -10.67 -0.96 -2.22
CA VAL A 30 -9.44 -1.72 -2.54
C VAL A 30 -9.60 -3.21 -2.23
N GLU A 31 -10.14 -3.57 -1.06
CA GLU A 31 -10.39 -4.97 -0.70
C GLU A 31 -11.32 -5.66 -1.70
N ARG A 32 -12.43 -5.00 -2.09
CA ARG A 32 -13.33 -5.50 -3.15
C ARG A 32 -12.61 -5.71 -4.46
N ARG A 33 -11.72 -4.79 -4.86
CA ARG A 33 -10.96 -4.90 -6.12
C ARG A 33 -9.91 -6.00 -6.05
N LEU A 34 -9.21 -6.19 -4.93
CA LEU A 34 -8.29 -7.31 -4.72
C LEU A 34 -9.03 -8.65 -4.79
N GLN A 35 -10.18 -8.75 -4.12
CA GLN A 35 -11.04 -9.93 -4.17
C GLN A 35 -11.51 -10.25 -5.59
N ALA A 36 -11.93 -9.23 -6.35
CA ALA A 36 -12.39 -9.39 -7.73
C ALA A 36 -11.26 -9.76 -8.71
N ILE A 37 -10.02 -9.29 -8.47
CA ILE A 37 -8.85 -9.69 -9.26
C ILE A 37 -8.49 -11.16 -9.00
N GLY A 38 -8.64 -11.63 -7.76
CA GLY A 38 -8.41 -13.04 -7.40
C GLY A 38 -6.97 -13.50 -7.64
N ALA A 39 -5.99 -12.62 -7.46
CA ALA A 39 -4.58 -12.93 -7.68
C ALA A 39 -4.11 -14.04 -6.72
N PRO A 40 -3.46 -15.12 -7.23
CA PRO A 40 -2.99 -16.22 -6.40
C PRO A 40 -2.02 -15.74 -5.31
N GLY A 41 -2.21 -16.27 -4.10
CA GLY A 41 -1.31 -16.02 -2.97
C GLY A 41 -1.39 -14.62 -2.35
N VAL A 42 -2.19 -13.71 -2.92
CA VAL A 42 -2.39 -12.37 -2.34
C VAL A 42 -3.39 -12.44 -1.20
N SER A 43 -3.00 -11.94 -0.03
CA SER A 43 -3.87 -11.77 1.13
C SER A 43 -3.77 -10.34 1.66
N TRP A 44 -4.79 -9.90 2.38
CA TRP A 44 -4.78 -8.57 2.99
C TRP A 44 -5.47 -8.58 4.34
N ARG A 45 -5.09 -7.63 5.19
CA ARG A 45 -5.73 -7.34 6.47
C ARG A 45 -5.57 -5.87 6.83
N MET A 46 -6.51 -5.37 7.62
CA MET A 46 -6.33 -4.09 8.30
C MET A 46 -5.29 -4.24 9.40
N GLU A 47 -4.26 -3.41 9.34
CA GLU A 47 -3.22 -3.34 10.36
C GLU A 47 -3.11 -1.89 10.84
N THR A 48 -2.98 -1.73 12.15
CA THR A 48 -2.58 -0.46 12.71
C THR A 48 -1.06 -0.42 12.80
N ILE A 49 -0.46 0.62 12.21
CA ILE A 49 0.95 0.89 12.33
C ILE A 49 1.23 2.02 13.33
N GLU A 50 2.24 1.80 14.17
CA GLU A 50 2.75 2.75 15.14
C GLU A 50 4.25 3.02 14.92
N PRO A 51 4.69 4.29 14.96
CA PRO A 51 6.10 4.64 14.88
C PRO A 51 6.85 4.38 16.21
N GLY A 52 6.81 3.15 16.73
CA GLY A 52 7.49 2.77 17.98
C GLY A 52 6.87 3.37 19.26
N LEU A 53 7.17 2.76 20.40
CA LEU A 53 6.53 3.01 21.72
C LEU A 53 6.48 4.49 22.11
N LEU A 54 7.56 5.25 21.90
CA LEU A 54 7.63 6.67 22.28
C LEU A 54 6.83 7.59 21.35
N ARG A 55 6.68 7.27 20.06
CA ARG A 55 5.90 8.11 19.12
C ARG A 55 4.44 7.64 18.98
N ALA A 56 4.11 6.44 19.44
CA ALA A 56 2.74 5.96 19.59
C ALA A 56 1.96 6.83 20.60
N LEU A 57 2.61 7.23 21.70
CA LEU A 57 2.05 8.15 22.70
C LEU A 57 1.76 9.56 22.16
N LEU A 58 2.39 9.94 21.03
CA LEU A 58 2.13 11.20 20.32
C LEU A 58 0.95 11.11 19.32
N GLY A 59 0.13 10.06 19.41
CA GLY A 59 -1.09 9.91 18.60
C GLY A 59 -0.85 9.61 17.12
N LYS A 60 0.37 9.21 16.74
CA LYS A 60 0.71 8.88 15.34
C LYS A 60 0.33 7.44 14.95
N ARG A 61 -0.80 6.96 15.47
CA ARG A 61 -1.40 5.69 15.08
C ARG A 61 -2.03 5.85 13.69
N ARG A 62 -1.74 4.93 12.77
CA ARG A 62 -2.30 4.97 11.41
C ARG A 62 -2.81 3.59 11.03
N ASP A 63 -4.07 3.53 10.63
CA ASP A 63 -4.61 2.32 10.04
C ASP A 63 -4.24 2.28 8.56
N CYS A 64 -3.88 1.09 8.11
CA CYS A 64 -3.55 0.82 6.73
C CYS A 64 -4.04 -0.57 6.33
N LEU A 65 -4.30 -0.73 5.05
CA LEU A 65 -4.46 -2.04 4.45
C LEU A 65 -3.07 -2.61 4.16
N LEU A 66 -2.73 -3.68 4.88
CA LEU A 66 -1.51 -4.43 4.65
C LEU A 66 -1.82 -5.60 3.73
N ILE A 67 -1.07 -5.68 2.63
CA ILE A 67 -1.22 -6.69 1.58
C ILE A 67 0.08 -7.48 1.52
N GLU A 68 -0.03 -8.79 1.60
CA GLU A 68 1.08 -9.74 1.59
C GLU A 68 0.91 -10.73 0.43
N ASN A 69 2.01 -11.38 0.04
CA ASN A 69 1.99 -12.52 -0.86
C ASN A 69 2.50 -13.76 -0.11
N SER A 70 1.78 -14.87 -0.23
CA SER A 70 2.11 -16.14 0.44
C SER A 70 3.31 -16.87 -0.18
N SER A 71 3.71 -16.49 -1.39
CA SER A 71 4.86 -17.04 -2.09
C SER A 71 6.15 -16.86 -1.31
N ALA A 72 6.95 -17.92 -1.25
CA ALA A 72 8.13 -18.00 -0.39
C ALA A 72 9.19 -16.93 -0.71
N CYS A 73 9.36 -16.60 -2.00
CA CYS A 73 10.30 -15.59 -2.48
C CYS A 73 9.82 -14.16 -2.16
N LEU A 74 8.51 -13.95 -2.00
CA LEU A 74 7.92 -12.63 -1.76
C LEU A 74 7.57 -12.34 -0.31
N ARG A 75 7.79 -13.28 0.62
CA ARG A 75 7.46 -13.11 2.05
C ARG A 75 8.12 -11.90 2.74
N GLU A 76 9.17 -11.37 2.14
CA GLU A 76 9.87 -10.17 2.65
C GLU A 76 9.20 -8.88 2.19
N TYR A 77 8.40 -8.94 1.12
CA TYR A 77 7.75 -7.80 0.52
C TYR A 77 6.30 -7.73 0.97
N MET A 78 5.86 -6.51 1.27
CA MET A 78 4.47 -6.20 1.56
C MET A 78 4.11 -4.85 0.98
N VAL A 79 2.84 -4.69 0.65
CA VAL A 79 2.29 -3.41 0.24
C VAL A 79 1.42 -2.86 1.35
N LEU A 80 1.64 -1.59 1.69
CA LEU A 80 0.83 -0.83 2.62
C LEU A 80 0.05 0.22 1.83
N ILE A 81 -1.27 0.22 1.98
CA ILE A 81 -2.13 1.29 1.46
C ILE A 81 -2.70 2.03 2.67
N SER A 82 -2.47 3.33 2.74
CA SER A 82 -3.02 4.18 3.80
C SER A 82 -3.74 5.37 3.19
N ALA A 83 -4.85 5.74 3.82
CA ALA A 83 -5.65 6.89 3.44
C ALA A 83 -5.80 7.79 4.66
N ARG A 84 -5.64 9.10 4.48
CA ARG A 84 -5.88 10.07 5.54
C ARG A 84 -6.56 11.31 5.01
N ARG A 85 -7.48 11.83 5.80
CA ARG A 85 -8.06 13.15 5.58
C ARG A 85 -7.00 14.24 5.74
N LEU A 86 -6.99 15.18 4.81
CA LEU A 86 -6.22 16.42 4.84
C LEU A 86 -7.13 17.58 4.42
N GLY A 87 -7.91 18.11 5.37
CA GLY A 87 -8.94 19.10 5.07
C GLY A 87 -10.14 18.46 4.35
N THR A 88 -10.50 18.99 3.18
CA THR A 88 -11.49 18.39 2.26
C THR A 88 -10.89 17.27 1.41
N ALA A 89 -9.56 17.21 1.31
CA ALA A 89 -8.88 16.25 0.45
C ALA A 89 -8.59 14.92 1.17
N LEU A 90 -8.50 13.85 0.39
CA LEU A 90 -8.03 12.53 0.79
C LEU A 90 -6.60 12.33 0.28
N HIS A 91 -5.66 12.18 1.21
CA HIS A 91 -4.28 11.81 0.91
C HIS A 91 -4.11 10.30 0.99
N ILE A 92 -3.73 9.71 -0.13
CA ILE A 92 -3.54 8.28 -0.32
C ILE A 92 -2.06 7.99 -0.47
N THR A 93 -1.57 6.97 0.21
CA THR A 93 -0.20 6.48 0.07
C THR A 93 -0.22 4.99 -0.21
N TRP A 94 0.46 4.58 -1.27
CA TRP A 94 0.82 3.20 -1.58
C TRP A 94 2.32 3.04 -1.33
N THR A 95 2.71 2.09 -0.49
CA THR A 95 4.10 1.85 -0.11
C THR A 95 4.44 0.39 -0.27
N LEU A 96 5.46 0.09 -1.08
CA LEU A 96 6.13 -1.21 -1.08
C LEU A 96 7.21 -1.18 0.00
N ALA A 97 7.09 -2.07 0.98
CA ALA A 97 8.05 -2.23 2.06
C ALA A 97 8.69 -3.62 1.99
N ALA A 98 9.97 -3.70 2.36
CA ALA A 98 10.72 -4.93 2.46
C ALA A 98 11.27 -5.11 3.88
N ALA A 99 11.07 -6.29 4.47
CA ALA A 99 11.67 -6.67 5.74
C ALA A 99 13.12 -7.15 5.53
N PRO A 100 14.11 -6.66 6.30
CA PRO A 100 15.43 -7.26 6.33
C PRO A 100 15.35 -8.63 7.03
N ARG A 101 15.65 -9.72 6.32
CA ARG A 101 15.85 -11.03 6.96
C ARG A 101 17.27 -11.13 7.50
N ILE A 102 17.39 -11.40 8.80
CA ILE A 102 18.66 -11.70 9.49
C ILE A 102 19.46 -12.82 8.76
N GLY A 103 18.78 -13.80 8.15
CA GLY A 103 19.45 -14.85 7.36
C GLY A 103 20.00 -14.39 6.01
N ASN A 104 19.31 -13.46 5.34
CA ASN A 104 19.77 -12.87 4.09
C ASN A 104 20.86 -11.82 4.34
N ASP A 105 20.85 -11.15 5.49
CA ASP A 105 21.94 -10.28 5.93
C ASP A 105 23.24 -11.06 6.15
N ILE A 106 23.19 -12.33 6.59
CA ILE A 106 24.39 -13.20 6.64
C ILE A 106 24.88 -13.53 5.23
N ARG A 107 24.00 -13.85 4.28
CA ARG A 107 24.37 -14.09 2.87
C ARG A 107 24.96 -12.82 2.22
N ARG A 108 24.36 -11.66 2.45
CA ARG A 108 24.84 -10.33 2.02
C ARG A 108 26.17 -9.99 2.66
N ALA A 109 26.35 -10.31 3.94
CA ALA A 109 27.62 -10.18 4.63
C ALA A 109 28.69 -11.16 4.09
N THR A 110 28.34 -12.34 3.56
CA THR A 110 29.33 -13.25 2.96
C THR A 110 29.72 -12.93 1.52
N ARG A 111 29.02 -12.02 0.83
CA ARG A 111 29.47 -11.44 -0.46
C ARG A 111 30.56 -10.37 -0.24
N PHE A 112 31.59 -10.68 0.55
CA PHE A 112 32.81 -9.88 0.61
C PHE A 112 33.69 -10.24 -0.59
N GLY A 113 33.54 -9.50 -1.69
CA GLY A 113 34.51 -9.56 -2.78
C GLY A 113 33.96 -9.28 -4.16
N THR A 114 33.50 -8.05 -4.39
CA THR A 114 33.69 -7.26 -5.63
C THR A 114 32.95 -5.93 -5.46
N ASP A 115 33.73 -4.84 -5.44
CA ASP A 115 33.35 -3.46 -5.72
C ASP A 115 32.14 -2.83 -4.99
N GLY A 116 32.45 -2.10 -3.91
CA GLY A 116 32.33 -0.64 -3.92
C GLY A 116 30.98 0.05 -3.75
N GLU A 117 29.83 -0.54 -4.12
CA GLU A 117 28.54 0.19 -4.08
C GLU A 117 27.40 -0.64 -3.46
N SER A 118 26.66 0.01 -2.57
CA SER A 118 25.37 -0.42 -1.98
C SER A 118 25.32 -1.77 -1.22
N ARG A 119 25.59 -1.75 0.10
CA ARG A 119 25.41 -2.90 1.01
C ARG A 119 23.93 -3.29 1.28
N TYR A 120 22.96 -2.65 0.61
CA TYR A 120 21.54 -2.83 0.87
C TYR A 120 20.70 -2.80 -0.42
N GLU A 121 21.13 -3.48 -1.48
CA GLU A 121 20.29 -3.68 -2.65
C GLU A 121 19.17 -4.70 -2.35
N ILE A 122 18.00 -4.17 -1.97
CA ILE A 122 16.75 -4.92 -1.93
C ILE A 122 16.50 -5.47 -3.33
N GLY A 123 16.43 -6.80 -3.48
CA GLY A 123 16.19 -7.47 -4.76
C GLY A 123 17.41 -8.15 -5.40
N ALA A 124 18.63 -7.98 -4.88
CA ALA A 124 19.86 -8.61 -5.41
C ALA A 124 19.94 -10.15 -5.23
N GLU A 125 18.87 -10.76 -4.73
CA GLU A 125 18.71 -12.20 -4.48
C GLU A 125 17.56 -12.81 -5.28
N LEU A 126 16.73 -11.97 -5.92
CA LEU A 126 15.62 -12.44 -6.74
C LEU A 126 16.17 -12.89 -8.10
N ASP A 127 15.84 -14.12 -8.49
CA ASP A 127 16.06 -14.54 -9.87
C ASP A 127 15.01 -13.88 -10.80
N VAL A 128 15.13 -14.14 -12.11
CA VAL A 128 14.23 -13.52 -13.10
C VAL A 128 12.76 -13.90 -12.85
N LEU A 129 12.47 -15.10 -12.36
CA LEU A 129 11.10 -15.54 -12.09
C LEU A 129 10.56 -14.87 -10.82
N ASP A 130 11.38 -14.78 -9.78
CA ASP A 130 11.03 -14.05 -8.56
C ASP A 130 10.77 -12.57 -8.85
N TRP A 131 11.54 -11.96 -9.75
CA TRP A 131 11.32 -10.60 -10.23
C TRP A 131 9.99 -10.44 -10.97
N LEU A 132 9.63 -11.39 -11.84
CA LEU A 132 8.34 -11.39 -12.52
C LEU A 132 7.18 -11.53 -11.53
N GLU A 133 7.35 -12.34 -10.49
CA GLU A 133 6.34 -12.51 -9.46
C GLU A 133 6.16 -11.24 -8.62
N LEU A 134 7.27 -10.59 -8.23
CA LEU A 134 7.25 -9.32 -7.52
C LEU A 134 6.60 -8.21 -8.37
N ASP A 135 6.94 -8.11 -9.65
CA ASP A 135 6.32 -7.16 -10.57
C ASP A 135 4.82 -7.43 -10.73
N GLY A 136 4.41 -8.69 -10.84
CA GLY A 136 3.01 -9.10 -10.84
C GLY A 136 2.27 -8.64 -9.58
N PHE A 137 2.85 -8.88 -8.40
CA PHE A 137 2.30 -8.44 -7.11
C PHE A 137 2.14 -6.92 -7.04
N ILE A 138 3.17 -6.17 -7.46
CA ILE A 138 3.14 -4.70 -7.51
C ILE A 138 2.03 -4.22 -8.46
N ARG A 139 1.90 -4.80 -9.64
CA ARG A 139 0.87 -4.41 -10.62
C ARG A 139 -0.54 -4.71 -10.13
N VAL A 140 -0.76 -5.86 -9.49
CA VAL A 140 -2.06 -6.24 -8.93
C VAL A 140 -2.52 -5.22 -7.88
N THR A 141 -1.65 -4.91 -6.91
CA THR A 141 -2.01 -3.97 -5.84
C THR A 141 -2.24 -2.55 -6.35
N ARG A 142 -1.45 -2.11 -7.35
CA ARG A 142 -1.68 -0.83 -8.03
C ARG A 142 -2.97 -0.79 -8.82
N LEU A 143 -3.28 -1.87 -9.55
CA LEU A 143 -4.51 -1.95 -10.32
C LEU A 143 -5.73 -1.91 -9.40
N ALA A 144 -5.67 -2.63 -8.28
CA ALA A 144 -6.72 -2.59 -7.26
C ALA A 144 -6.92 -1.16 -6.72
N LEU A 145 -5.83 -0.49 -6.33
CA LEU A 145 -5.89 0.90 -5.86
C LEU A 145 -6.44 1.85 -6.93
N LYS A 146 -5.94 1.76 -8.16
CA LYS A 146 -6.40 2.61 -9.26
C LYS A 146 -7.91 2.44 -9.51
N LYS A 147 -8.40 1.20 -9.50
CA LYS A 147 -9.83 0.92 -9.68
C LYS A 147 -10.68 1.42 -8.50
N ALA A 148 -10.16 1.31 -7.28
CA ALA A 148 -10.83 1.83 -6.10
C ALA A 148 -10.92 3.37 -6.11
N VAL A 149 -9.84 4.05 -6.54
CA VAL A 149 -9.85 5.52 -6.71
C VAL A 149 -10.83 5.96 -7.79
N ALA A 150 -10.91 5.24 -8.91
CA ALA A 150 -11.88 5.55 -9.96
C ALA A 150 -13.33 5.43 -9.46
N GLU A 151 -13.64 4.35 -8.73
CA GLU A 151 -14.96 4.12 -8.13
C GLU A 151 -15.39 5.27 -7.22
N LEU A 152 -14.50 5.76 -6.35
CA LEU A 152 -14.83 6.89 -5.47
C LEU A 152 -15.09 8.21 -6.20
N ARG A 153 -14.41 8.43 -7.35
CA ARG A 153 -14.63 9.64 -8.16
C ARG A 153 -15.97 9.58 -8.88
N ASP A 154 -16.33 8.41 -9.42
CA ASP A 154 -17.59 8.22 -10.13
C ASP A 154 -18.80 8.36 -9.19
N ASP A 155 -18.67 7.92 -7.93
CA ASP A 155 -19.70 8.08 -6.90
C ASP A 155 -19.92 9.55 -6.48
N GLU A 156 -18.87 10.38 -6.45
CA GLU A 156 -18.96 11.81 -6.13
C GLU A 156 -19.68 12.60 -7.23
N ASP A 157 -19.33 12.35 -8.49
CA ASP A 157 -19.97 13.02 -9.64
C ASP A 157 -21.48 12.71 -9.71
N THR A 158 -21.88 11.47 -9.37
CA THR A 158 -23.29 11.06 -9.40
C THR A 158 -24.10 11.70 -8.27
N GLY A 159 -23.49 11.94 -7.10
CA GLY A 159 -24.16 12.60 -5.97
C GLY A 159 -24.40 14.11 -6.17
N ALA A 160 -23.65 14.76 -7.06
CA ALA A 160 -23.81 16.19 -7.36
C ALA A 160 -25.05 16.47 -8.24
N ASP A 161 -25.38 15.57 -9.16
CA ASP A 161 -26.50 15.74 -10.10
C ASP A 161 -27.88 15.57 -9.45
N GLU A 162 -28.00 14.84 -8.33
CA GLU A 162 -29.29 14.62 -7.66
C GLU A 162 -29.77 15.83 -6.83
N VAL A 163 -28.89 16.78 -6.47
CA VAL A 163 -29.23 17.90 -5.57
C VAL A 163 -29.84 19.10 -6.33
N GLU A 164 -29.59 19.23 -7.64
CA GLU A 164 -30.17 20.33 -8.44
C GLU A 164 -31.63 20.09 -8.87
N GLY A 165 -32.17 18.87 -8.69
CA GLY A 165 -33.51 18.50 -9.16
C GLY A 165 -34.70 18.90 -8.26
N VAL A 166 -34.47 19.43 -7.05
CA VAL A 166 -35.55 19.62 -6.05
C VAL A 166 -35.92 21.10 -5.78
N SER A 167 -35.25 22.07 -6.40
CA SER A 167 -35.49 23.50 -6.15
C SER A 167 -36.47 24.17 -7.14
N GLY A 168 -37.46 23.43 -7.64
CA GLY A 168 -38.31 23.89 -8.76
C GLY A 168 -39.82 23.75 -8.59
N LEU A 169 -40.37 23.70 -7.37
CA LEU A 169 -41.83 23.72 -7.16
C LEU A 169 -42.17 24.47 -5.85
N ALA A 170 -42.32 25.79 -5.96
CA ALA A 170 -43.05 26.64 -5.02
C ALA A 170 -43.79 27.73 -5.78
#